data_AF-A0A7W0FHM0-F1
#
_entry.id   AF-A0A7W0FHM0-F1
#
_cell.length_a   1.000
_cell.length_b   1.000
_cell.length_c   1.000
_cell.angle_alpha   90.00
_cell.angle_beta   90.00
_cell.angle_gamma   90.00
#
_symmetry.space_group_name_H-M   'P 1'
#
loop_
_entity.id
_entity.type
_entity.pdbx_description
1 polymer ?
#
loop_
_entity_poly.entity_id
_entity_poly.type
_entity_poly.pdbx_seq_one_letter_code
_entity_poly.pdbx_strand_id
1 'polypeptide(L)'
;MKLDSTIINQVNHILEITGQPYQKYEPMGWVETDCYKWGNRTSLQDLSKSIPPKLKEAFQRFYSSMQHKIESDPQKMLDEFFAKEPVDTQTAYANYLKLQKDMTETTLPTPPDLTPSLQLQQASERVLKLLSQENFRINGTFDMEAYLQQSDELMNAEYPELQEERRMLSQKLFDYQQQIQSKSYQKKVTLEKVRKLLDGKMVVAYRTGIEWEGTSSAEYETIVLVPSEDQFDVLRIEQTQGNNHPLSNEELILFLEQLDQKYGVDITGATRDGLEFYLKNIPQGEDARSLGQELLSICPDLGEASVNFPTGKVCLWWD
;
A
#
# COMPACT_ATOMS: atom_id res chain seq x y z
N MET A 1 25.70 -5.38 -12.13
CA MET A 1 26.07 -6.75 -11.68
C MET A 1 24.77 -7.51 -11.60
N LYS A 2 24.66 -8.76 -12.07
CA LYS A 2 23.37 -9.46 -12.03
C LYS A 2 23.23 -10.26 -10.74
N LEU A 3 22.01 -10.34 -10.20
CA LEU A 3 21.68 -11.23 -9.09
C LEU A 3 21.94 -12.70 -9.47
N ASP A 4 22.58 -13.43 -8.56
CA ASP A 4 22.83 -14.87 -8.72
C ASP A 4 21.50 -15.64 -8.72
N SER A 5 21.31 -16.56 -9.67
CA SER A 5 20.10 -17.38 -9.76
C SER A 5 19.84 -18.22 -8.51
N THR A 6 20.88 -18.61 -7.78
CA THR A 6 20.80 -19.31 -6.49
C THR A 6 20.14 -18.44 -5.43
N ILE A 7 20.49 -17.14 -5.39
CA ILE A 7 19.87 -16.17 -4.47
C ILE A 7 18.39 -16.03 -4.80
N ILE A 8 18.05 -15.85 -6.09
CA ILE A 8 16.66 -15.76 -6.54
C ILE A 8 15.87 -17.00 -6.13
N ASN A 9 16.42 -18.20 -6.35
CA ASN A 9 15.77 -19.46 -5.99
C ASN A 9 15.58 -19.62 -4.47
N GLN A 10 16.56 -19.21 -3.65
CA GLN A 10 16.45 -19.26 -2.19
C GLN A 10 15.36 -18.32 -1.67
N VAL A 11 15.31 -17.10 -2.21
CA VAL A 11 14.28 -16.11 -1.86
C VAL A 11 12.91 -16.60 -2.32
N ASN A 12 12.79 -17.13 -3.54
CA ASN A 12 11.54 -17.75 -4.03
C ASN A 12 11.03 -18.85 -3.09
N HIS A 13 11.94 -19.70 -2.59
CA HIS A 13 11.60 -20.78 -1.69
C HIS A 13 11.09 -20.28 -0.34
N ILE A 14 11.76 -19.28 0.26
CA ILE A 14 11.39 -18.75 1.59
C ILE A 14 10.14 -17.89 1.54
N LEU A 15 9.96 -17.12 0.47
CA LEU A 15 8.80 -16.26 0.29
C LEU A 15 7.59 -17.02 -0.28
N GLU A 16 7.80 -18.22 -0.82
CA GLU A 16 6.77 -19.00 -1.52
C GLU A 16 6.13 -18.24 -2.70
N ILE A 17 6.85 -17.25 -3.25
CA ILE A 17 6.45 -16.43 -4.40
C ILE A 17 7.63 -16.31 -5.37
N THR A 18 7.33 -16.30 -6.68
CA THR A 18 8.37 -16.18 -7.71
C THR A 18 8.72 -14.71 -7.94
N GLY A 19 9.99 -14.36 -7.71
CA GLY A 19 10.52 -13.04 -7.99
C GLY A 19 10.54 -12.74 -9.47
N GLN A 20 10.40 -11.46 -9.81
CA GLN A 20 10.43 -10.99 -11.19
C GLN A 20 11.49 -9.91 -11.39
N PRO A 21 12.01 -9.76 -12.62
CA PRO A 21 12.84 -8.60 -12.96
C PRO A 21 12.11 -7.31 -12.58
N TYR A 22 12.81 -6.45 -11.84
CA TYR A 22 12.29 -5.14 -11.47
C TYR A 22 12.50 -4.18 -12.63
N GLN A 23 11.44 -3.50 -13.02
CA GLN A 23 11.46 -2.51 -14.10
C GLN A 23 10.91 -1.21 -13.54
N LYS A 24 11.50 -0.10 -13.98
CA LYS A 24 11.08 1.23 -13.56
C LYS A 24 10.52 2.02 -14.72
N TYR A 25 9.49 2.81 -14.45
CA TYR A 25 8.98 3.76 -15.43
C TYR A 25 9.77 5.07 -15.34
N GLU A 26 10.44 5.41 -16.43
CA GLU A 26 11.12 6.69 -16.64
C GLU A 26 10.38 7.51 -17.70
N PRO A 27 10.65 8.82 -17.86
CA PRO A 27 10.00 9.65 -18.88
C PRO A 27 10.08 9.09 -20.30
N MET A 28 11.11 8.29 -20.60
CA MET A 28 11.36 7.68 -21.91
C MET A 28 10.81 6.25 -22.04
N GLY A 29 10.15 5.73 -21.01
CA GLY A 29 9.55 4.39 -20.98
C GLY A 29 10.08 3.50 -19.86
N TRP A 30 9.82 2.21 -19.99
CA TRP A 30 10.26 1.21 -19.00
C TRP A 30 11.74 0.88 -19.16
N VAL A 31 12.50 0.98 -18.08
CA VAL A 31 13.91 0.60 -18.02
C VAL A 31 14.04 -0.68 -17.20
N GLU A 32 14.76 -1.67 -17.77
CA GLU A 32 15.14 -2.87 -17.02
C GLU A 32 16.19 -2.52 -15.98
N THR A 33 15.95 -2.93 -14.75
CA THR A 33 16.98 -2.89 -13.71
C THR A 33 17.64 -4.27 -13.62
N ASP A 34 18.87 -4.34 -13.10
CA ASP A 34 19.52 -5.61 -12.72
C ASP A 34 18.91 -6.21 -11.42
N CYS A 35 17.80 -5.64 -10.92
CA CYS A 35 17.17 -5.99 -9.65
C CYS A 35 15.99 -6.95 -9.83
N TYR A 36 15.56 -7.58 -8.73
CA TYR A 36 14.37 -8.43 -8.69
C TYR A 36 13.40 -7.97 -7.61
N LYS A 37 12.10 -8.14 -7.86
CA LYS A 37 11.03 -7.82 -6.92
C LYS A 37 10.15 -9.01 -6.57
N TRP A 38 9.66 -9.02 -5.33
CA TRP A 38 8.74 -10.00 -4.75
C TRP A 38 7.59 -9.26 -4.05
N GLY A 39 6.37 -9.41 -4.52
CA GLY A 39 5.19 -8.80 -3.91
C GLY A 39 4.02 -9.77 -3.85
N ASN A 40 3.16 -9.62 -2.84
CA ASN A 40 2.02 -10.51 -2.59
C ASN A 40 0.89 -10.40 -3.64
N ARG A 41 0.94 -9.38 -4.50
CA ARG A 41 0.09 -9.33 -5.69
C ARG A 41 0.93 -9.66 -6.91
N THR A 42 0.42 -10.57 -7.75
CA THR A 42 0.60 -10.46 -9.19
C THR A 42 0.09 -9.06 -9.52
N SER A 43 0.99 -8.11 -9.65
CA SER A 43 0.62 -6.73 -9.93
C SER A 43 -0.21 -6.73 -11.22
N LEU A 44 -1.05 -5.72 -11.45
CA LEU A 44 -1.69 -5.55 -12.76
C LEU A 44 -0.64 -5.59 -13.90
N GLN A 45 0.61 -5.23 -13.59
CA GLN A 45 1.76 -5.38 -14.49
C GLN A 45 2.14 -6.85 -14.77
N ASP A 46 2.11 -7.73 -13.77
CA ASP A 46 2.42 -9.16 -13.94
C ASP A 46 1.31 -9.87 -14.70
N LEU A 47 0.05 -9.50 -14.43
CA LEU A 47 -1.09 -9.81 -15.28
C LEU A 47 -0.80 -9.31 -16.71
N SER A 48 -0.36 -8.06 -16.89
CA SER A 48 -0.08 -7.50 -18.22
C SER A 48 1.04 -8.18 -19.01
N LYS A 49 1.99 -8.85 -18.32
CA LYS A 49 3.03 -9.67 -18.97
C LYS A 49 2.48 -11.03 -19.44
N SER A 50 1.48 -11.55 -18.73
CA SER A 50 0.73 -12.76 -19.12
C SER A 50 -0.41 -12.49 -20.10
N ILE A 51 -0.82 -11.22 -20.25
CA ILE A 51 -1.82 -10.78 -21.23
C ILE A 51 -1.24 -11.00 -22.64
N PRO A 52 -1.92 -11.80 -23.49
CA PRO A 52 -1.49 -11.98 -24.88
C PRO A 52 -1.36 -10.62 -25.60
N PRO A 53 -0.38 -10.43 -26.50
CA PRO A 53 -0.17 -9.15 -27.20
C PRO A 53 -1.45 -8.54 -27.81
N LYS A 54 -2.31 -9.39 -28.39
CA LYS A 54 -3.60 -8.98 -28.96
C LYS A 54 -4.55 -8.37 -27.93
N LEU A 55 -4.59 -8.94 -26.73
CA LEU A 55 -5.42 -8.43 -25.64
C LEU A 55 -4.85 -7.09 -25.11
N LYS A 56 -3.52 -6.92 -25.08
CA LYS A 56 -2.86 -5.65 -24.76
C LYS A 56 -3.22 -4.55 -25.77
N GLU A 57 -3.17 -4.86 -27.06
CA GLU A 57 -3.61 -3.94 -28.12
C GLU A 57 -5.10 -3.57 -28.00
N ALA A 58 -5.96 -4.53 -27.64
CA ALA A 58 -7.37 -4.29 -27.42
C ALA A 58 -7.62 -3.36 -26.22
N PHE A 59 -6.92 -3.56 -25.10
CA PHE A 59 -6.96 -2.62 -23.97
C PHE A 59 -6.48 -1.22 -24.36
N GLN A 60 -5.42 -1.09 -25.16
CA GLN A 60 -4.97 0.21 -25.65
C GLN A 60 -6.06 0.91 -26.49
N ARG A 61 -6.71 0.19 -27.42
CA ARG A 61 -7.85 0.72 -28.19
C ARG A 61 -9.00 1.15 -27.28
N PHE A 62 -9.32 0.33 -26.28
CA PHE A 62 -10.34 0.67 -25.27
C PHE A 62 -10.00 1.99 -24.58
N TYR A 63 -8.80 2.12 -24.00
CA TYR A 63 -8.40 3.35 -23.30
C TYR A 63 -8.37 4.57 -24.23
N SER A 64 -7.90 4.44 -25.47
CA SER A 64 -7.97 5.53 -26.46
C SER A 64 -9.41 5.93 -26.77
N SER A 65 -10.35 4.99 -26.81
CA SER A 65 -11.77 5.28 -27.02
C SER A 65 -12.46 5.95 -25.81
N MET A 66 -11.84 5.84 -24.63
CA MET A 66 -12.35 6.33 -23.35
C MET A 66 -11.89 7.74 -22.99
N GLN A 67 -10.89 8.32 -23.68
CA GLN A 67 -10.30 9.63 -23.34
C GLN A 67 -11.29 10.80 -23.26
N HIS A 68 -12.54 10.63 -23.72
CA HIS A 68 -13.58 11.66 -23.70
C HIS A 68 -14.92 11.21 -23.11
N LYS A 69 -14.97 10.06 -22.41
CA LYS A 69 -16.21 9.54 -21.81
C LYS A 69 -16.07 9.35 -20.31
N ILE A 70 -16.93 10.02 -19.54
CA ILE A 70 -17.14 9.76 -18.13
C ILE A 70 -18.40 8.91 -18.03
N GLU A 71 -18.25 7.65 -17.66
CA GLU A 71 -19.36 6.71 -17.49
C GLU A 71 -19.33 6.17 -16.06
N SER A 72 -20.50 5.89 -15.49
CA SER A 72 -20.63 5.46 -14.09
C SER A 72 -20.31 3.97 -13.85
N ASP A 73 -20.14 3.17 -14.90
CA ASP A 73 -19.85 1.73 -14.80
C ASP A 73 -18.70 1.31 -15.75
N PRO A 74 -17.45 1.35 -15.26
CA PRO A 74 -16.26 0.94 -16.02
C PRO A 74 -16.28 -0.51 -16.51
N GLN A 75 -16.90 -1.42 -15.74
CA GLN A 75 -16.90 -2.85 -16.07
C GLN A 75 -17.85 -3.14 -17.23
N LYS A 76 -19.04 -2.55 -17.20
CA LYS A 76 -20.00 -2.67 -18.31
C LYS A 76 -19.41 -2.16 -19.63
N MET A 77 -18.66 -1.06 -19.60
CA MET A 77 -17.99 -0.54 -20.79
C MET A 77 -16.92 -1.46 -21.33
N LEU A 78 -16.11 -2.05 -20.44
CA LEU A 78 -15.12 -3.05 -20.82
C LEU A 78 -15.81 -4.25 -21.50
N ASP A 79 -16.88 -4.76 -20.89
CA ASP A 79 -17.61 -5.91 -21.43
C ASP A 79 -18.26 -5.61 -22.78
N GLU A 80 -18.87 -4.43 -22.95
CA GLU A 80 -19.44 -3.98 -24.22
C GLU A 80 -18.39 -3.76 -25.32
N PHE A 81 -17.21 -3.27 -24.94
CA PHE A 81 -16.07 -3.12 -25.86
C PHE A 81 -15.58 -4.48 -26.32
N PHE A 82 -15.26 -5.37 -25.38
CA PHE A 82 -14.73 -6.69 -25.69
C PHE A 82 -15.74 -7.60 -26.39
N ALA A 83 -17.05 -7.42 -26.19
CA ALA A 83 -18.08 -8.13 -26.94
C ALA A 83 -18.04 -7.85 -28.47
N LYS A 84 -17.41 -6.75 -28.91
CA LYS A 84 -17.25 -6.39 -30.32
C LYS A 84 -15.89 -6.77 -30.91
N GLU A 85 -14.96 -7.25 -30.08
CA GLU A 85 -13.63 -7.67 -30.51
C GLU A 85 -13.67 -9.04 -31.22
N PRO A 86 -12.64 -9.41 -31.99
CA PRO A 86 -12.52 -10.75 -32.56
C PRO A 86 -12.60 -11.87 -31.51
N VAL A 87 -13.09 -13.06 -31.91
CA VAL A 87 -13.36 -14.21 -31.01
C VAL A 87 -12.13 -14.64 -30.19
N ASP A 88 -10.93 -14.55 -30.76
CA ASP A 88 -9.69 -14.86 -30.07
C ASP A 88 -9.36 -13.82 -28.98
N THR A 89 -9.60 -12.53 -29.23
CA THR A 89 -9.49 -11.47 -28.22
C THR A 89 -10.55 -11.62 -27.12
N GLN A 90 -11.79 -11.97 -27.48
CA GLN A 90 -12.86 -12.27 -26.49
C GLN A 90 -12.45 -13.43 -25.57
N THR A 91 -11.91 -14.50 -26.15
CA THR A 91 -11.43 -15.67 -25.41
C THR A 91 -10.28 -15.30 -24.47
N ALA A 92 -9.34 -14.46 -24.94
CA ALA A 92 -8.25 -13.97 -24.11
C ALA A 92 -8.76 -13.10 -22.95
N TYR A 93 -9.74 -12.21 -23.20
CA TYR A 93 -10.36 -11.38 -22.18
C TYR A 93 -11.12 -12.21 -21.13
N ALA A 94 -11.89 -13.23 -21.56
CA ALA A 94 -12.56 -14.15 -20.64
C ALA A 94 -11.57 -14.92 -19.76
N ASN A 95 -10.45 -15.38 -20.31
CA ASN A 95 -9.37 -16.02 -19.55
C ASN A 95 -8.70 -15.05 -18.57
N TYR A 96 -8.50 -13.78 -18.98
CA TYR A 96 -8.00 -12.72 -18.10
C TYR A 96 -8.95 -12.47 -16.92
N LEU A 97 -10.26 -12.35 -17.17
CA LEU A 97 -11.27 -12.19 -16.11
C LEU A 97 -11.29 -13.39 -15.17
N LYS A 98 -11.15 -14.60 -15.71
CA LYS A 98 -11.04 -15.81 -14.89
C LYS A 98 -9.79 -15.79 -14.02
N LEU A 99 -8.63 -15.41 -14.57
CA LEU A 99 -7.38 -15.29 -13.80
C LEU A 99 -7.51 -14.23 -12.69
N GLN A 100 -8.09 -13.08 -13.02
CA GLN A 100 -8.35 -12.00 -12.07
C GLN A 100 -9.29 -12.49 -10.95
N LYS A 101 -10.35 -13.22 -11.31
CA LYS A 101 -11.28 -13.84 -10.37
C LYS A 101 -10.58 -14.85 -9.48
N ASP A 102 -9.84 -15.80 -10.04
CA ASP A 102 -9.09 -16.83 -9.32
C ASP A 102 -8.05 -16.20 -8.36
N MET A 103 -7.44 -15.07 -8.75
CA MET A 103 -6.52 -14.29 -7.89
C MET A 103 -7.22 -13.52 -6.77
N THR A 104 -8.45 -13.03 -7.01
CA THR A 104 -9.26 -12.42 -5.93
C THR A 104 -9.91 -13.49 -5.05
N GLU A 105 -10.11 -14.70 -5.57
CA GLU A 105 -10.72 -15.84 -4.92
C GLU A 105 -9.71 -16.76 -4.21
N THR A 106 -8.45 -16.34 -4.03
CA THR A 106 -7.57 -16.92 -3.00
C THR A 106 -8.12 -16.63 -1.59
N THR A 107 -9.21 -17.33 -1.28
CA THR A 107 -9.86 -17.58 0.00
C THR A 107 -9.98 -16.41 0.98
N LEU A 108 -10.40 -15.23 0.50
CA LEU A 108 -11.07 -14.31 1.41
C LEU A 108 -12.20 -15.08 2.12
N PRO A 109 -12.38 -14.90 3.44
CA PRO A 109 -13.51 -15.53 4.12
C PRO A 109 -14.80 -15.10 3.41
N THR A 110 -15.79 -15.97 3.34
CA THR A 110 -17.12 -15.52 2.92
C THR A 110 -17.55 -14.40 3.89
N PRO A 111 -17.95 -13.21 3.40
CA PRO A 111 -18.51 -12.17 4.26
C PRO A 111 -19.61 -12.78 5.14
N PRO A 112 -19.63 -12.49 6.45
CA PRO A 112 -20.74 -12.93 7.29
C PRO A 112 -22.03 -12.29 6.78
N ASP A 113 -23.15 -12.98 6.98
CA ASP A 113 -24.44 -12.33 6.80
C ASP A 113 -24.58 -11.23 7.86
N LEU A 114 -24.50 -9.98 7.38
CA LEU A 114 -24.67 -8.76 8.15
C LEU A 114 -26.06 -8.15 7.96
N THR A 115 -26.99 -8.86 7.33
CA THR A 115 -28.35 -8.36 7.10
C THR A 115 -29.02 -8.13 8.45
N PRO A 116 -29.30 -6.87 8.84
CA PRO A 116 -30.01 -6.60 10.08
C PRO A 116 -31.47 -7.01 9.95
N SER A 117 -32.11 -7.34 11.07
CA SER A 117 -33.54 -7.57 11.11
C SER A 117 -34.31 -6.35 10.60
N LEU A 118 -35.52 -6.57 10.07
CA LEU A 118 -36.40 -5.48 9.64
C LEU A 118 -36.65 -4.46 10.77
N GLN A 119 -36.70 -4.94 12.01
CA GLN A 119 -36.87 -4.08 13.19
C GLN A 119 -35.66 -3.18 13.42
N LEU A 120 -34.44 -3.72 13.31
CA LEU A 120 -33.21 -2.94 13.41
C LEU A 120 -33.05 -1.94 12.26
N GLN A 121 -33.42 -2.31 11.03
CA GLN A 121 -33.45 -1.38 9.89
C GLN A 121 -34.37 -0.19 10.14
N GLN A 122 -35.62 -0.46 10.55
CA GLN A 122 -36.62 0.57 10.84
C GLN A 122 -36.21 1.47 12.01
N ALA A 123 -35.59 0.89 13.05
CA ALA A 123 -35.07 1.64 14.19
C ALA A 123 -33.93 2.59 13.76
N SER A 124 -32.97 2.09 12.97
CA SER A 124 -31.87 2.90 12.44
C SER A 124 -32.37 4.04 11.56
N GLU A 125 -33.31 3.80 10.64
CA GLU A 125 -33.91 4.86 9.82
C GLU A 125 -34.59 5.94 10.67
N ARG A 126 -35.26 5.54 11.75
CA ARG A 126 -35.92 6.47 12.66
C ARG A 126 -34.93 7.31 13.46
N VAL A 127 -33.83 6.72 13.94
CA VAL A 127 -32.75 7.48 14.62
C VAL A 127 -32.06 8.43 13.65
N LEU A 128 -31.72 7.98 12.44
CA LEU A 128 -31.14 8.87 11.41
C LEU A 128 -32.06 10.06 11.09
N LYS A 129 -33.38 9.83 11.05
CA LYS A 129 -34.36 10.91 10.86
C LYS A 129 -34.39 11.89 12.03
N LEU A 130 -34.28 11.43 13.27
CA LEU A 130 -34.20 12.29 14.46
C LEU A 130 -32.91 13.12 14.45
N LEU A 131 -31.77 12.49 14.17
CA LEU A 131 -30.48 13.18 14.09
C LEU A 131 -30.41 14.18 12.93
N SER A 132 -31.08 13.91 11.80
CA SER A 132 -31.12 14.85 10.67
C SER A 132 -31.80 16.18 10.99
N GLN A 133 -32.57 16.23 12.09
CA GLN A 133 -33.21 17.45 12.58
C GLN A 133 -32.30 18.26 13.52
N GLU A 134 -31.17 17.69 13.94
CA GLU A 134 -30.19 18.34 14.80
C GLU A 134 -28.98 18.85 13.98
N ASN A 135 -28.45 20.01 14.35
CA ASN A 135 -27.31 20.63 13.66
C ASN A 135 -25.98 20.17 14.27
N PHE A 136 -25.38 19.13 13.70
CA PHE A 136 -24.06 18.60 14.11
C PHE A 136 -22.88 19.38 13.51
N ARG A 137 -22.86 20.71 13.67
CA ARG A 137 -21.76 21.54 13.19
C ARG A 137 -21.00 22.19 14.33
N ILE A 138 -19.71 21.85 14.47
CA ILE A 138 -18.76 22.58 15.31
C ILE A 138 -17.89 23.43 14.38
N ASN A 139 -17.88 24.76 14.57
CA ASN A 139 -17.16 25.72 13.72
C ASN A 139 -17.51 25.63 12.21
N GLY A 140 -18.71 25.17 11.87
CA GLY A 140 -19.19 25.08 10.48
C GLY A 140 -18.83 23.78 9.76
N THR A 141 -18.00 22.93 10.38
CA THR A 141 -17.68 21.57 9.92
C THR A 141 -18.58 20.54 10.58
N PHE A 142 -18.99 19.52 9.82
CA PHE A 142 -19.77 18.39 10.36
C PHE A 142 -18.87 17.53 11.25
N ASP A 143 -19.30 17.35 12.50
CA ASP A 143 -18.59 16.50 13.46
C ASP A 143 -19.15 15.07 13.38
N MET A 144 -18.45 14.21 12.66
CA MET A 144 -18.84 12.81 12.47
C MET A 144 -18.77 12.00 13.77
N GLU A 145 -17.83 12.31 14.66
CA GLU A 145 -17.64 11.55 15.90
C GLU A 145 -18.78 11.83 16.88
N ALA A 146 -19.11 13.11 17.07
CA ALA A 146 -20.26 13.52 17.88
C ALA A 146 -21.58 12.97 17.33
N TYR A 147 -21.74 12.93 16.00
CA TYR A 147 -22.91 12.36 15.33
C TYR A 147 -23.05 10.86 15.61
N LEU A 148 -21.97 10.08 15.47
CA LEU A 148 -21.97 8.64 15.71
C LEU A 148 -22.24 8.33 17.18
N GLN A 149 -21.61 9.07 18.09
CA GLN A 149 -21.85 8.91 19.53
C GLN A 149 -23.32 9.14 19.88
N GLN A 150 -23.92 10.24 19.40
CA GLN A 150 -25.31 10.55 19.71
C GLN A 150 -26.29 9.56 19.06
N SER A 151 -25.96 9.03 17.87
CA SER A 151 -26.71 7.94 17.24
C SER A 151 -26.73 6.69 18.10
N ASP A 152 -25.57 6.30 18.65
CA ASP A 152 -25.46 5.13 19.53
C ASP A 152 -26.23 5.34 20.84
N GLU A 153 -26.16 6.53 21.44
CA GLU A 153 -26.92 6.88 22.64
C GLU A 153 -28.44 6.81 22.41
N LEU A 154 -28.93 7.40 21.31
CA LEU A 154 -30.36 7.35 20.94
C LEU A 154 -30.82 5.93 20.63
N MET A 155 -30.05 5.16 19.88
CA MET A 155 -30.36 3.75 19.61
C MET A 155 -30.44 2.93 20.90
N ASN A 156 -29.55 3.19 21.86
CA ASN A 156 -29.53 2.48 23.14
C ASN A 156 -30.71 2.87 24.04
N ALA A 157 -31.14 4.14 24.01
CA ALA A 157 -32.24 4.64 24.81
C ALA A 157 -33.61 4.22 24.27
N GLU A 158 -33.82 4.33 22.95
CA GLU A 158 -35.12 4.09 22.32
C GLU A 158 -35.37 2.61 22.00
N TYR A 159 -34.31 1.82 21.78
CA TYR A 159 -34.42 0.41 21.36
C TYR A 159 -33.48 -0.52 22.14
N PRO A 160 -33.62 -0.63 23.48
CA PRO A 160 -32.77 -1.49 24.30
C PRO A 160 -32.84 -2.97 23.90
N GLU A 161 -33.97 -3.43 23.37
CA GLU A 161 -34.16 -4.80 22.90
C GLU A 161 -33.30 -5.17 21.69
N LEU A 162 -32.84 -4.17 20.93
CA LEU A 162 -32.01 -4.36 19.72
C LEU A 162 -30.51 -4.30 20.01
N GLN A 163 -30.11 -3.98 21.25
CA GLN A 163 -28.69 -3.86 21.63
C GLN A 163 -27.91 -5.15 21.37
N GLU A 164 -28.51 -6.30 21.67
CA GLU A 164 -27.85 -7.60 21.51
C GLU A 164 -27.66 -7.97 20.03
N GLU A 165 -28.64 -7.68 19.17
CA GLU A 165 -28.52 -7.88 17.72
C GLU A 165 -27.42 -6.98 17.14
N ARG A 166 -27.39 -5.71 17.55
CA ARG A 166 -26.35 -4.75 17.12
C ARG A 166 -24.96 -5.20 17.57
N ARG A 167 -24.83 -5.66 18.82
CA ARG A 167 -23.59 -6.23 19.37
C ARG A 167 -23.13 -7.45 18.56
N MET A 168 -24.04 -8.35 18.21
CA MET A 168 -23.71 -9.52 17.39
C MET A 168 -23.26 -9.15 15.98
N LEU A 169 -23.94 -8.22 15.32
CA LEU A 169 -23.55 -7.76 13.97
C LEU A 169 -22.20 -7.05 13.99
N SER A 170 -21.95 -6.17 14.97
CA SER A 170 -20.66 -5.52 15.16
C SER A 170 -19.55 -6.54 15.44
N GLN A 171 -19.81 -7.57 16.27
CA GLN A 171 -18.84 -8.64 16.52
C GLN A 171 -18.57 -9.46 15.26
N LYS A 172 -19.59 -9.82 14.47
CA LYS A 172 -19.41 -10.54 13.20
C LYS A 172 -18.58 -9.73 12.20
N LEU A 173 -18.83 -8.42 12.10
CA LEU A 173 -18.06 -7.53 11.25
C LEU A 173 -16.62 -7.43 11.73
N PHE A 174 -16.40 -7.27 13.04
CA PHE A 174 -15.07 -7.26 13.65
C PHE A 174 -14.32 -8.57 13.39
N ASP A 175 -14.95 -9.73 13.64
CA ASP A 175 -14.37 -11.04 13.40
C ASP A 175 -14.03 -11.24 11.92
N TYR A 176 -14.89 -10.78 11.01
CA TYR A 176 -14.63 -10.83 9.57
C TYR A 176 -13.46 -9.93 9.17
N GLN A 177 -13.38 -8.71 9.70
CA GLN A 177 -12.24 -7.83 9.50
C GLN A 177 -10.94 -8.46 10.04
N GLN A 178 -10.98 -9.08 11.22
CA GLN A 178 -9.85 -9.82 11.77
C GLN A 178 -9.49 -11.05 10.92
N GLN A 179 -10.47 -11.74 10.33
CA GLN A 179 -10.23 -12.85 9.41
C GLN A 179 -9.64 -12.38 8.07
N ILE A 180 -10.09 -11.25 7.53
CA ILE A 180 -9.47 -10.63 6.36
C ILE A 180 -8.04 -10.21 6.70
N GLN A 181 -7.82 -9.53 7.82
CA GLN A 181 -6.49 -9.09 8.27
C GLN A 181 -5.55 -10.26 8.54
N SER A 182 -6.04 -11.35 9.15
CA SER A 182 -5.25 -12.56 9.44
C SER A 182 -5.03 -13.46 8.22
N LYS A 183 -5.85 -13.34 7.17
CA LYS A 183 -5.61 -14.03 5.89
C LYS A 183 -4.85 -13.18 4.88
N SER A 184 -4.97 -11.86 4.91
CA SER A 184 -4.01 -10.95 4.24
C SER A 184 -2.65 -11.03 4.92
N TYR A 185 -2.60 -11.51 6.17
CA TYR A 185 -1.44 -12.15 6.80
C TYR A 185 -1.06 -13.51 6.16
N GLN A 186 -1.23 -13.68 4.84
CA GLN A 186 -0.48 -14.68 4.09
C GLN A 186 1.00 -14.42 4.38
N LYS A 187 1.64 -15.39 5.08
CA LYS A 187 3.02 -15.39 5.60
C LYS A 187 3.70 -14.04 5.38
N LYS A 188 3.50 -13.08 6.29
CA LYS A 188 4.11 -11.75 6.17
C LYS A 188 5.59 -11.93 5.80
N VAL A 189 5.86 -11.62 4.54
CA VAL A 189 7.18 -11.66 3.93
C VAL A 189 7.90 -10.51 4.59
N THR A 190 8.60 -10.78 5.69
CA THR A 190 9.29 -9.71 6.39
C THR A 190 10.62 -9.48 5.71
N LEU A 191 10.91 -8.20 5.45
CA LEU A 191 12.21 -7.76 4.97
C LEU A 191 13.37 -8.36 5.79
N GLU A 192 13.18 -8.48 7.10
CA GLU A 192 14.12 -9.10 8.03
C GLU A 192 14.47 -10.55 7.70
N LYS A 193 13.49 -11.38 7.32
CA LYS A 193 13.75 -12.78 6.93
C LYS A 193 14.59 -12.86 5.67
N VAL A 194 14.30 -12.00 4.69
CA VAL A 194 15.06 -11.91 3.45
C VAL A 194 16.48 -11.42 3.73
N ARG A 195 16.65 -10.36 4.51
CA ARG A 195 17.97 -9.84 4.88
C ARG A 195 18.80 -10.87 5.65
N LYS A 196 18.19 -11.62 6.58
CA LYS A 196 18.88 -12.69 7.32
C LYS A 196 19.35 -13.82 6.41
N LEU A 197 18.59 -14.17 5.37
CA LEU A 197 18.99 -15.13 4.35
C LEU A 197 20.18 -14.63 3.51
N LEU A 198 20.20 -13.33 3.23
CA LEU A 198 21.20 -12.67 2.39
C LEU A 198 22.42 -12.19 3.18
N ASP A 199 22.51 -12.51 4.48
CA ASP A 199 23.64 -12.08 5.31
C ASP A 199 24.98 -12.55 4.73
N GLY A 200 25.94 -11.62 4.64
CA GLY A 200 27.23 -11.83 3.99
C GLY A 200 27.19 -11.96 2.46
N LYS A 201 26.06 -11.65 1.79
CA LYS A 201 25.97 -11.53 0.33
C LYS A 201 26.06 -10.08 -0.10
N MET A 202 26.59 -9.83 -1.29
CA MET A 202 26.62 -8.52 -1.95
C MET A 202 25.23 -8.16 -2.52
N VAL A 203 24.21 -8.13 -1.64
CA VAL A 203 22.83 -7.85 -2.01
C VAL A 203 22.19 -6.97 -0.94
N VAL A 204 21.59 -5.86 -1.37
CA VAL A 204 20.72 -5.03 -0.53
C VAL A 204 19.27 -5.45 -0.76
N ALA A 205 18.52 -5.62 0.32
CA ALA A 205 17.08 -5.86 0.27
C ALA A 205 16.36 -4.67 0.90
N TYR A 206 15.29 -4.18 0.28
CA TYR A 206 14.44 -3.10 0.83
C TYR A 206 12.99 -3.25 0.39
N ARG A 207 12.07 -2.47 0.97
CA ARG A 207 10.66 -2.38 0.56
C ARG A 207 10.45 -1.24 -0.43
N THR A 208 9.82 -1.50 -1.56
CA THR A 208 9.29 -0.46 -2.46
C THR A 208 7.77 -0.37 -2.33
N GLY A 209 7.18 0.73 -2.80
CA GLY A 209 5.75 1.00 -2.64
C GLY A 209 5.37 1.24 -1.18
N ILE A 210 6.27 1.82 -0.39
CA ILE A 210 5.95 2.28 0.97
C ILE A 210 4.90 3.40 0.87
N GLU A 211 3.85 3.33 1.69
CA GLU A 211 2.86 4.41 1.81
C GLU A 211 3.01 5.12 3.17
N TRP A 212 2.39 6.29 3.28
CA TRP A 212 2.37 7.09 4.50
C TRP A 212 1.81 6.29 5.69
N GLU A 213 2.42 6.47 6.89
CA GLU A 213 1.98 5.82 8.13
C GLU A 213 0.54 6.26 8.48
N GLY A 214 -0.45 5.49 8.02
CA GLY A 214 -1.86 5.78 8.27
C GLY A 214 -2.81 5.07 7.32
N THR A 215 -2.37 4.76 6.10
CA THR A 215 -3.10 3.84 5.21
C THR A 215 -2.66 2.42 5.51
N SER A 216 -3.62 1.50 5.62
CA SER A 216 -3.40 0.08 5.94
C SER A 216 -2.76 -0.69 4.78
N SER A 217 -1.68 -0.18 4.19
CA SER A 217 -1.09 -0.65 2.93
C SER A 217 -0.10 -1.79 3.09
N ALA A 218 -0.09 -2.46 4.26
CA ALA A 218 0.63 -3.72 4.47
C ALA A 218 0.31 -4.79 3.39
N GLU A 219 -0.75 -4.59 2.60
CA GLU A 219 -1.13 -5.39 1.43
C GLU A 219 -0.23 -5.21 0.19
N TYR A 220 0.63 -4.18 0.12
CA TYR A 220 1.42 -3.83 -1.07
C TYR A 220 2.94 -3.92 -0.88
N GLU A 221 3.42 -4.42 0.26
CA GLU A 221 4.86 -4.55 0.52
C GLU A 221 5.53 -5.41 -0.57
N THR A 222 6.32 -4.74 -1.40
CA THR A 222 7.15 -5.39 -2.43
C THR A 222 8.60 -5.34 -1.96
N ILE A 223 9.23 -6.50 -1.78
CA ILE A 223 10.67 -6.56 -1.50
C ILE A 223 11.43 -6.50 -2.81
N VAL A 224 12.41 -5.60 -2.89
CA VAL A 224 13.34 -5.50 -4.01
C VAL A 224 14.72 -5.94 -3.54
N LEU A 225 15.41 -6.72 -4.37
CA LEU A 225 16.81 -7.09 -4.19
C LEU A 225 17.68 -6.37 -5.21
N VAL A 226 18.74 -5.74 -4.70
CA VAL A 226 19.72 -4.98 -5.47
C VAL A 226 21.07 -5.67 -5.35
N PRO A 227 21.74 -6.05 -6.45
CA PRO A 227 23.08 -6.63 -6.42
C PRO A 227 24.14 -5.54 -6.13
N SER A 228 24.19 -5.10 -4.87
CA SER A 228 25.11 -4.09 -4.35
C SER A 228 25.48 -4.36 -2.89
N GLU A 229 26.56 -3.74 -2.43
CA GLU A 229 26.93 -3.63 -1.02
C GLU A 229 26.57 -2.25 -0.42
N ASP A 230 26.24 -1.28 -1.28
CA ASP A 230 25.90 0.08 -0.88
C ASP A 230 24.38 0.22 -0.69
N GLN A 231 23.93 0.46 0.55
CA GLN A 231 22.50 0.66 0.84
C GLN A 231 21.92 1.90 0.15
N PHE A 232 22.74 2.89 -0.23
CA PHE A 232 22.28 4.11 -0.89
C PHE A 232 21.93 3.88 -2.37
N ASP A 233 22.34 2.74 -2.96
CA ASP A 233 21.86 2.33 -4.29
C ASP A 233 20.34 2.15 -4.32
N VAL A 234 19.70 1.89 -3.17
CA VAL A 234 18.24 1.88 -3.03
C VAL A 234 17.66 3.22 -3.52
N LEU A 235 18.24 4.35 -3.12
CA LEU A 235 17.78 5.66 -3.51
C LEU A 235 18.04 5.95 -4.99
N ARG A 236 19.17 5.48 -5.53
CA ARG A 236 19.50 5.66 -6.96
C ARG A 236 18.53 4.89 -7.84
N ILE A 237 18.18 3.67 -7.45
CA ILE A 237 17.21 2.82 -8.15
C ILE A 237 15.82 3.42 -8.06
N GLU A 238 15.37 3.81 -6.86
CA GLU A 238 14.06 4.42 -6.66
C GLU A 238 13.99 5.88 -7.15
N GLN A 239 15.13 6.48 -7.51
CA GLN A 239 15.27 7.92 -7.83
C GLN A 239 14.53 8.76 -6.79
N THR A 240 14.73 8.42 -5.52
CA THR A 240 14.08 9.11 -4.39
C THR A 240 14.51 10.56 -4.37
N GLN A 241 13.56 11.48 -4.44
CA GLN A 241 13.80 12.90 -4.54
C GLN A 241 12.68 13.65 -3.83
N GLY A 242 12.98 14.84 -3.30
CA GLY A 242 11.94 15.66 -2.70
C GLY A 242 11.13 16.36 -3.77
N ASN A 243 10.11 15.73 -4.37
CA ASN A 243 9.45 16.26 -5.58
C ASN A 243 8.96 17.73 -5.45
N ASN A 244 8.58 18.15 -4.24
CA ASN A 244 8.07 19.49 -3.95
C ASN A 244 9.14 20.45 -3.38
N HIS A 245 10.37 19.98 -3.28
CA HIS A 245 11.50 20.70 -2.71
C HIS A 245 12.72 20.64 -3.65
N PRO A 246 13.64 21.60 -3.60
CA PRO A 246 14.87 21.54 -4.38
C PRO A 246 15.88 20.56 -3.74
N LEU A 247 15.48 19.30 -3.52
CA LEU A 247 16.32 18.23 -2.96
C LEU A 247 16.51 17.14 -4.01
N SER A 248 17.69 17.09 -4.60
CA SER A 248 18.07 16.04 -5.55
C SER A 248 18.37 14.71 -4.85
N ASN A 249 18.33 13.63 -5.62
CA ASN A 249 18.68 12.28 -5.14
C ASN A 249 20.09 12.22 -4.55
N GLU A 250 21.07 12.87 -5.18
CA GLU A 250 22.46 12.88 -4.69
C GLU A 250 22.64 13.72 -3.42
N GLU A 251 21.91 14.84 -3.28
CA GLU A 251 21.92 15.62 -2.04
C GLU A 251 21.31 14.83 -0.88
N LEU A 252 20.23 14.08 -1.14
CA LEU A 252 19.63 13.18 -0.15
C LEU A 252 20.60 12.05 0.24
N ILE A 253 21.29 11.44 -0.71
CA ILE A 253 22.31 10.41 -0.45
C ILE A 253 23.42 10.98 0.44
N LEU A 254 24.01 12.14 0.08
CA LEU A 254 25.06 12.79 0.85
C LEU A 254 24.62 13.12 2.28
N PHE A 255 23.37 13.55 2.45
CA PHE A 255 22.80 13.79 3.77
C PHE A 255 22.69 12.49 4.59
N LEU A 256 22.17 11.41 3.99
CA LEU A 256 22.02 10.14 4.70
C LEU A 256 23.37 9.45 4.98
N GLU A 257 24.40 9.64 4.15
CA GLU A 257 25.75 9.17 4.44
C GLU A 257 26.31 9.85 5.70
N GLN A 258 26.06 11.15 5.88
CA GLN A 258 26.43 11.87 7.10
C GLN A 258 25.66 11.35 8.31
N LEU A 259 24.36 11.07 8.16
CA LEU A 259 23.57 10.45 9.21
C LEU A 259 24.02 9.02 9.53
N ASP A 260 24.41 8.23 8.53
CA ASP A 260 24.90 6.86 8.71
C ASP A 260 26.19 6.85 9.52
N GLN A 261 27.11 7.78 9.24
CA GLN A 261 28.34 7.94 10.02
C GLN A 261 28.05 8.30 11.49
N LYS A 262 27.02 9.11 11.75
CA LYS A 262 26.71 9.63 13.09
C LYS A 262 25.84 8.68 13.92
N TYR A 263 24.79 8.13 13.31
CA TYR A 263 23.75 7.37 13.99
C TYR A 263 23.62 5.93 13.49
N GLY A 264 24.25 5.58 12.37
CA GLY A 264 24.03 4.32 11.67
C GLY A 264 22.63 4.28 11.07
N VAL A 265 22.55 4.33 9.75
CA VAL A 265 21.32 4.25 8.97
C VAL A 265 21.16 2.81 8.48
N ASP A 266 19.93 2.32 8.54
CA ASP A 266 19.48 1.10 7.89
C ASP A 266 18.24 1.41 7.05
N ILE A 267 18.43 1.66 5.74
CA ILE A 267 17.33 1.97 4.81
C ILE A 267 16.45 0.74 4.66
N THR A 268 15.18 0.79 5.06
CA THR A 268 14.24 -0.35 4.97
C THR A 268 13.18 -0.20 3.90
N GLY A 269 12.98 1.01 3.37
CA GLY A 269 12.09 1.22 2.25
C GLY A 269 12.31 2.54 1.55
N ALA A 270 11.96 2.58 0.27
CA ALA A 270 12.07 3.79 -0.55
C ALA A 270 11.05 3.75 -1.70
N THR A 271 10.54 4.93 -2.05
CA THR A 271 9.80 5.21 -3.29
C THR A 271 10.44 6.43 -3.95
N ARG A 272 9.81 6.97 -4.99
CA ARG A 272 10.26 8.20 -5.64
C ARG A 272 10.23 9.42 -4.71
N ASP A 273 9.35 9.42 -3.74
CA ASP A 273 8.95 10.54 -2.89
C ASP A 273 8.82 10.15 -1.41
N GLY A 274 9.30 8.97 -1.05
CA GLY A 274 9.24 8.43 0.29
C GLY A 274 10.50 7.65 0.65
N LEU A 275 10.85 7.69 1.93
CA LEU A 275 12.00 6.98 2.48
C LEU A 275 11.70 6.51 3.91
N GLU A 276 12.02 5.25 4.20
CA GLU A 276 11.95 4.67 5.53
C GLU A 276 13.31 4.08 5.93
N PHE A 277 13.79 4.39 7.13
CA PHE A 277 15.02 3.82 7.67
C PHE A 277 14.99 3.71 9.19
N TYR A 278 15.92 2.93 9.75
CA TYR A 278 16.18 2.87 11.18
C TYR A 278 17.51 3.52 11.53
N LEU A 279 17.54 4.19 12.68
CA LEU A 279 18.74 4.63 13.37
C LEU A 279 19.24 3.49 14.27
N LYS A 280 20.45 2.99 14.01
CA LYS A 280 21.10 1.95 14.82
C LYS A 280 21.49 2.48 16.21
N ASN A 281 21.89 3.75 16.27
CA ASN A 281 22.21 4.49 17.48
C ASN A 281 21.19 5.62 17.65
N ILE A 282 20.17 5.37 18.46
CA ILE A 282 19.06 6.30 18.66
C ILE A 282 19.53 7.52 19.49
N PRO A 283 19.50 8.74 18.93
CA PRO A 283 19.91 9.94 19.66
C PRO A 283 18.93 10.28 20.79
N GLN A 284 19.43 10.97 21.81
CA GLN A 284 18.64 11.38 22.99
C GLN A 284 18.89 12.86 23.29
N GLY A 285 17.95 13.53 23.95
CA GLY A 285 18.11 14.91 24.42
C GLY A 285 18.35 15.92 23.30
N GLU A 286 19.44 16.69 23.38
CA GLU A 286 19.79 17.72 22.39
C GLU A 286 20.13 17.15 21.02
N ASP A 287 20.75 15.97 20.97
CA ASP A 287 21.11 15.32 19.71
C ASP A 287 19.85 14.89 18.94
N ALA A 288 18.82 14.42 19.65
CA ALA A 288 17.54 14.06 19.05
C ALA A 288 16.83 15.30 18.48
N ARG A 289 16.82 16.41 19.24
CA ARG A 289 16.26 17.69 18.76
C ARG A 289 17.01 18.23 17.56
N SER A 290 18.34 18.13 17.57
CA SER A 290 19.19 18.56 16.44
C SER A 290 18.89 17.72 15.19
N LEU A 291 18.82 16.39 15.32
CA LEU A 291 18.44 15.51 14.21
C LEU A 291 17.03 15.83 13.70
N GLY A 292 16.06 16.08 14.57
CA GLY A 292 14.71 16.45 14.15
C GLY A 292 14.66 17.72 13.31
N GLN A 293 15.50 18.72 13.64
CA GLN A 293 15.62 19.95 12.85
C GLN A 293 16.31 19.71 11.50
N GLU A 294 17.36 18.89 11.48
CA GLU A 294 18.03 18.47 10.25
C GLU A 294 17.05 17.74 9.31
N LEU A 295 16.27 16.79 9.83
CA LEU A 295 15.24 16.07 9.07
C LEU A 295 14.14 17.01 8.56
N LEU A 296 13.64 17.92 9.39
CA LEU A 296 12.64 18.92 8.98
C LEU A 296 13.17 19.83 7.86
N SER A 297 14.48 20.15 7.87
CA SER A 297 15.08 21.00 6.85
C SER A 297 15.12 20.36 5.47
N ILE A 298 15.28 19.03 5.39
CA ILE A 298 15.28 18.29 4.13
C ILE A 298 13.88 17.78 3.75
N CYS A 299 12.97 17.65 4.73
CA CYS A 299 11.63 17.11 4.58
C CYS A 299 10.62 18.01 5.32
N PRO A 300 10.28 19.20 4.77
CA PRO A 300 9.36 20.14 5.41
C PRO A 300 7.97 19.57 5.68
N ASP A 301 7.53 18.58 4.92
CA ASP A 301 6.21 17.94 5.06
C ASP A 301 6.07 17.11 6.34
N LEU A 302 7.15 16.93 7.11
CA LEU A 302 7.06 16.47 8.49
C LEU A 302 6.21 17.42 9.35
N GLY A 303 6.08 18.70 8.96
CA GLY A 303 5.30 19.73 9.65
C GLY A 303 5.95 20.25 10.92
N GLU A 304 6.51 19.35 11.75
CA GLU A 304 7.26 19.68 12.96
C GLU A 304 8.50 18.81 13.13
N ALA A 305 9.52 19.36 13.79
CA ALA A 305 10.75 18.64 14.08
C ALA A 305 10.51 17.62 15.20
N SER A 306 10.83 16.36 14.94
CA SER A 306 10.77 15.32 15.96
C SER A 306 11.73 15.61 17.13
N VAL A 307 11.26 15.44 18.36
CA VAL A 307 12.07 15.67 19.57
C VAL A 307 12.58 14.38 20.22
N ASN A 308 12.13 13.22 19.74
CA ASN A 308 12.57 11.89 20.16
C ASN A 308 12.36 10.86 19.03
N PHE A 309 12.99 9.69 19.18
CA PHE A 309 12.95 8.59 18.20
C PHE A 309 12.81 7.23 18.92
N PRO A 310 11.67 6.94 19.56
CA PRO A 310 11.55 5.82 20.51
C PRO A 310 11.88 4.44 19.91
N THR A 311 11.62 4.25 18.62
CA THR A 311 11.90 3.01 17.89
C THR A 311 13.12 3.11 16.98
N GLY A 312 13.73 4.30 16.88
CA GLY A 312 14.73 4.63 15.87
C GLY A 312 14.20 4.66 14.44
N LYS A 313 12.92 4.35 14.19
CA LYS A 313 12.32 4.41 12.85
C LYS A 313 12.15 5.87 12.45
N VAL A 314 12.52 6.18 11.21
CA VAL A 314 12.30 7.47 10.56
C VAL A 314 11.61 7.23 9.22
N CYS A 315 10.55 8.01 8.97
CA CYS A 315 9.77 7.98 7.73
C CYS A 315 9.74 9.41 7.18
N LEU A 316 10.19 9.60 5.94
CA LEU A 316 10.19 10.87 5.23
C LEU A 316 9.30 10.75 3.99
N TRP A 317 8.55 11.80 3.68
CA TRP A 317 7.65 11.91 2.52
C TRP A 317 7.72 13.35 2.00
N TRP A 318 7.82 13.55 0.68
CA TRP A 318 7.86 14.88 0.03
C TRP A 318 6.70 15.17 -0.96
N ASP A 319 5.59 15.78 -0.48
CA ASP A 319 4.21 15.79 -1.04
C ASP A 319 3.74 17.14 -1.62
#